data_AF-A0A0S3KDR2-F1
#
_entry.id   AF-A0A0S3KDR2-F1
#
_cell.length_a   1.000
_cell.length_b   1.000
_cell.length_c   1.000
_cell.angle_alpha   90.00
_cell.angle_beta   90.00
_cell.angle_gamma   90.00
#
_symmetry.space_group_name_H-M   'P 1'
#
loop_
_entity.id
_entity.type
_entity.pdbx_description
1 polymer ?
#
loop_
_entity_poly.entity_id
_entity_poly.type
_entity_poly.pdbx_seq_one_letter_code
_entity_poly.pdbx_strand_id
1 'polypeptide(L)'
;MRKRITFLLLGVCILNLQGCISFGDNEGNNTTRIERVTEGDPDFNEEDHIKAYYPTIAEAIKNNTFSEGKPADFTWVKTLKLVEDNDSCVFYGIILQPGGEEIFAQMRFRTQNKDGRKEYSNLLSYGPVPGDFINSRLHKNSSVTEEQDLSLNLYSNTYATKSLKNHPNFAWSLSVKKEVKKIKVNNQKPTEIIPFKLGKEEFYFYYFDNLENNDENEELVITTQ
;
A
#
# COMPACT_ATOMS: atom_id res chain seq x y z
N MET A 1 -46.90 -21.51 4.81
CA MET A 1 -46.02 -21.26 5.97
C MET A 1 -44.75 -20.59 5.47
N ARG A 2 -44.53 -19.33 5.83
CA ARG A 2 -43.32 -18.55 5.48
C ARG A 2 -42.26 -18.79 6.57
N LYS A 3 -41.01 -19.11 6.18
CA LYS A 3 -39.84 -18.93 7.04
C LYS A 3 -38.86 -18.02 6.31
N ARG A 4 -38.57 -16.88 6.96
CA ARG A 4 -37.54 -15.89 6.63
C ARG A 4 -36.28 -16.24 7.44
N ILE A 5 -35.11 -16.21 6.83
CA ILE A 5 -33.79 -16.07 7.48
C ILE A 5 -32.95 -15.23 6.50
N THR A 6 -32.97 -13.90 6.59
CA THR A 6 -32.08 -13.00 7.36
C THR A 6 -30.68 -12.91 6.75
N PHE A 7 -30.54 -11.96 5.82
CA PHE A 7 -29.27 -11.35 5.41
C PHE A 7 -28.71 -10.55 6.59
N LEU A 8 -27.49 -10.86 7.02
CA LEU A 8 -26.75 -10.03 7.97
C LEU A 8 -25.93 -9.02 7.16
N LEU A 9 -26.53 -7.83 6.97
CA LEU A 9 -25.84 -6.60 6.62
C LEU A 9 -24.87 -6.26 7.75
N LEU A 10 -23.57 -6.35 7.49
CA LEU A 10 -22.53 -5.68 8.27
C LEU A 10 -21.94 -4.57 7.40
N GLY A 11 -22.79 -3.57 7.15
CA GLY A 11 -22.38 -2.25 6.75
C GLY A 11 -23.06 -1.27 7.68
N VAL A 12 -22.36 -0.82 8.73
CA VAL A 12 -22.50 0.49 9.38
C VAL A 12 -21.25 0.69 10.23
N CYS A 13 -20.31 1.50 9.75
CA CYS A 13 -19.48 2.42 10.55
C CYS A 13 -18.66 3.33 9.63
N ILE A 14 -19.30 3.93 8.63
CA ILE A 14 -18.77 5.14 7.98
C ILE A 14 -19.89 6.17 8.03
N LEU A 15 -19.99 6.87 9.14
CA LEU A 15 -20.73 8.12 9.22
C LEU A 15 -19.93 9.11 10.06
N ASN A 16 -19.75 10.28 9.44
CA ASN A 16 -19.41 11.58 10.00
C ASN A 16 -17.93 11.96 10.09
N LEU A 17 -17.38 12.27 8.92
CA LEU A 17 -16.51 13.44 8.76
C LEU A 17 -16.97 14.21 7.51
N GLN A 18 -18.17 14.79 7.58
CA GLN A 18 -18.51 15.97 6.79
C GLN A 18 -17.85 17.18 7.46
N GLY A 19 -16.53 17.29 7.30
CA GLY A 19 -15.81 18.55 7.47
C GLY A 19 -15.81 19.26 6.12
N CYS A 20 -16.24 20.52 6.09
CA CYS A 20 -16.37 21.33 4.89
C CYS A 20 -15.08 21.35 4.05
N ILE A 21 -15.05 20.60 2.95
CA ILE A 21 -14.09 20.82 1.88
C ILE A 21 -14.61 22.03 1.09
N SER A 22 -13.99 23.18 1.31
CA SER A 22 -14.16 24.34 0.45
C SER A 22 -13.51 24.02 -0.89
N PHE A 23 -14.32 23.88 -1.95
CA PHE A 23 -13.82 23.88 -3.32
C PHE A 23 -13.42 25.32 -3.65
N GLY A 24 -12.17 25.67 -3.33
CA GLY A 24 -11.52 26.87 -3.79
C GLY A 24 -10.75 26.57 -5.06
N ASP A 25 -11.13 27.19 -6.17
CA ASP A 25 -10.27 27.33 -7.34
C ASP A 25 -9.02 28.12 -6.93
N ASN A 26 -7.92 27.43 -6.64
CA ASN A 26 -6.63 28.07 -6.50
C ASN A 26 -5.53 27.07 -6.90
N GLU A 27 -4.66 27.46 -7.82
CA GLU A 27 -3.40 26.78 -8.15
C GLU A 27 -2.37 26.93 -7.00
N GLY A 28 -2.80 26.61 -5.77
CA GLY A 28 -2.05 26.82 -4.54
C GLY A 28 -1.65 25.49 -3.91
N ASN A 29 -0.38 25.40 -3.52
CA ASN A 29 0.22 24.32 -2.74
C ASN A 29 -0.77 23.74 -1.73
N ASN A 30 -1.05 22.43 -1.80
CA ASN A 30 -1.90 21.76 -0.82
C ASN A 30 -1.03 21.13 0.26
N THR A 31 -1.39 21.36 1.52
CA THR A 31 -0.71 20.84 2.71
C THR A 31 -1.49 19.65 3.25
N THR A 32 -0.86 18.48 3.32
CA THR A 32 -1.46 17.26 3.85
C THR A 32 -0.65 16.74 5.03
N ARG A 33 -1.34 16.52 6.16
CA ARG A 33 -0.74 15.93 7.37
C ARG A 33 -0.58 14.42 7.16
N ILE A 34 0.62 13.89 7.40
CA ILE A 34 0.85 12.43 7.43
C ILE A 34 0.51 11.91 8.82
N GLU A 35 -0.24 10.82 8.92
CA GLU A 35 -0.09 9.92 10.07
C GLU A 35 1.19 9.10 9.84
N ARG A 36 2.29 9.52 10.47
CA ARG A 36 3.50 8.69 10.51
C ARG A 36 3.12 7.34 11.11
N VAL A 37 3.54 6.28 10.43
CA VAL A 37 3.32 4.89 10.79
C VAL A 37 3.55 4.70 12.29
N THR A 38 2.47 4.47 13.03
CA THR A 38 2.53 4.19 14.46
C THR A 38 3.38 2.95 14.68
N GLU A 39 4.25 3.00 15.70
CA GLU A 39 4.92 1.84 16.27
C GLU A 39 3.91 0.68 16.34
N GLY A 40 4.24 -0.44 15.70
CA GLY A 40 3.34 -1.60 15.67
C GLY A 40 2.98 -2.02 17.09
N ASP A 41 1.82 -2.66 17.26
CA ASP A 41 1.32 -3.11 18.56
C ASP A 41 2.44 -3.79 19.37
N PRO A 42 2.87 -3.23 20.54
CA PRO A 42 3.98 -3.75 21.31
C PRO A 42 3.71 -5.16 21.86
N ASP A 43 2.44 -5.56 21.97
CA ASP A 43 2.03 -6.89 22.42
C ASP A 43 1.97 -7.90 21.26
N PHE A 44 2.16 -7.47 20.01
CA PHE A 44 2.16 -8.33 18.84
C PHE A 44 3.52 -9.01 18.62
N ASN A 45 3.59 -10.30 18.96
CA ASN A 45 4.71 -11.16 18.65
C ASN A 45 4.58 -11.80 17.26
N GLU A 46 5.37 -11.33 16.30
CA GLU A 46 5.37 -11.83 14.92
C GLU A 46 5.71 -13.30 14.80
N GLU A 47 6.57 -13.82 15.67
CA GLU A 47 7.04 -15.20 15.61
C GLU A 47 5.89 -16.20 15.76
N ASP A 48 4.84 -15.83 16.50
CA ASP A 48 3.64 -16.68 16.69
C ASP A 48 2.81 -16.82 15.40
N HIS A 49 3.04 -15.94 14.41
CA HIS A 49 2.34 -15.92 13.13
C HIS A 49 3.20 -16.45 11.97
N ILE A 50 4.49 -16.74 12.21
CA ILE A 50 5.39 -17.35 11.23
C ILE A 50 5.23 -18.87 11.30
N LYS A 51 4.69 -19.46 10.23
CA LYS A 51 4.49 -20.91 10.11
C LYS A 51 5.64 -21.60 9.40
N ALA A 52 6.26 -20.91 8.45
CA ALA A 52 7.34 -21.45 7.64
C ALA A 52 8.14 -20.33 6.95
N TYR A 53 9.32 -20.70 6.49
CA TYR A 53 10.17 -19.89 5.62
C TYR A 53 10.34 -20.57 4.26
N TYR A 54 10.47 -19.75 3.23
CA TYR A 54 10.49 -20.15 1.83
C TYR A 54 11.71 -19.54 1.13
N PRO A 55 12.37 -20.27 0.21
CA PRO A 55 13.52 -19.77 -0.53
C PRO A 55 13.24 -18.53 -1.40
N THR A 56 12.00 -18.33 -1.82
CA THR A 56 11.63 -17.22 -2.71
C THR A 56 10.35 -16.51 -2.26
N ILE A 57 10.24 -15.21 -2.61
CA ILE A 57 9.02 -14.42 -2.39
C ILE A 57 7.82 -15.06 -3.10
N ALA A 58 8.00 -15.60 -4.31
CA ALA A 58 6.94 -16.26 -5.05
C ALA A 58 6.38 -17.48 -4.30
N GLU A 59 7.24 -18.30 -3.69
CA GLU A 59 6.82 -19.42 -2.84
C GLU A 59 6.14 -18.93 -1.55
N ALA A 60 6.66 -17.87 -0.92
CA ALA A 60 6.03 -17.27 0.25
C ALA A 60 4.61 -16.74 -0.05
N ILE A 61 4.42 -16.08 -1.19
CA ILE A 61 3.11 -15.60 -1.67
C ILE A 61 2.16 -16.75 -1.93
N LYS A 62 2.64 -17.80 -2.60
CA LYS A 62 1.85 -18.99 -2.89
C LYS A 62 1.38 -19.72 -1.62
N ASN A 63 2.21 -19.73 -0.58
CA ASN A 63 1.92 -20.41 0.69
C ASN A 63 1.43 -19.44 1.78
N ASN A 64 0.69 -18.41 1.41
CA ASN A 64 0.14 -17.45 2.35
C ASN A 64 -0.91 -18.07 3.28
N THR A 65 -1.14 -17.43 4.42
CA THR A 65 -2.06 -17.91 5.47
C THR A 65 -3.33 -17.07 5.61
N PHE A 66 -3.58 -16.13 4.69
CA PHE A 66 -4.71 -15.20 4.76
C PHE A 66 -6.05 -15.84 4.35
N SER A 67 -6.00 -17.00 3.73
CA SER A 67 -7.17 -17.80 3.39
C SER A 67 -7.34 -18.94 4.38
N GLU A 68 -8.33 -18.81 5.26
CA GLU A 68 -8.72 -19.82 6.25
C GLU A 68 -9.00 -21.19 5.59
N GLY A 69 -8.00 -22.07 5.57
CA GLY A 69 -8.15 -23.49 5.22
C GLY A 69 -8.40 -23.80 3.74
N LYS A 70 -8.30 -22.82 2.84
CA LYS A 70 -8.24 -23.04 1.38
C LYS A 70 -7.00 -22.34 0.86
N PRO A 71 -6.25 -22.87 -0.11
CA PRO A 71 -5.19 -22.10 -0.76
C PRO A 71 -5.85 -20.88 -1.42
N ALA A 72 -5.65 -19.67 -0.89
CA ALA A 72 -5.69 -18.51 -1.75
C ALA A 72 -4.42 -18.62 -2.56
N ASP A 73 -4.50 -19.24 -3.73
CA ASP A 73 -3.39 -19.37 -4.66
C ASP A 73 -3.05 -17.99 -5.24
N PHE A 74 -2.56 -17.08 -4.38
CA PHE A 74 -1.93 -15.87 -4.84
C PHE A 74 -0.76 -16.28 -5.71
N THR A 75 -0.81 -15.88 -6.96
CA THR A 75 0.29 -16.12 -7.90
C THR A 75 1.03 -14.81 -8.06
N TRP A 76 2.34 -14.84 -7.81
CA TRP A 76 3.20 -13.71 -8.12
C TRP A 76 3.19 -13.46 -9.64
N VAL A 77 2.91 -12.21 -10.04
CA VAL A 77 2.91 -11.81 -11.46
C VAL A 77 4.11 -10.92 -11.76
N LYS A 78 4.29 -9.86 -10.98
CA LYS A 78 5.35 -8.86 -11.24
C LYS A 78 5.78 -8.16 -9.96
N THR A 79 7.08 -8.00 -9.80
CA THR A 79 7.65 -7.10 -8.78
C THR A 79 7.82 -5.70 -9.35
N LEU A 80 7.36 -4.68 -8.63
CA LEU A 80 7.62 -3.26 -8.95
C LEU A 80 8.73 -2.71 -8.06
N LYS A 81 8.68 -2.99 -6.74
CA LYS A 81 9.75 -2.63 -5.80
C LYS A 81 9.83 -3.65 -4.68
N LEU A 82 11.05 -3.95 -4.25
CA LEU A 82 11.33 -4.58 -2.97
C LEU A 82 12.02 -3.54 -2.09
N VAL A 83 11.61 -3.46 -0.83
CA VAL A 83 12.33 -2.69 0.19
C VAL A 83 12.72 -3.65 1.29
N GLU A 84 14.02 -3.82 1.47
CA GLU A 84 14.58 -4.85 2.35
C GLU A 84 15.35 -4.22 3.51
N ASP A 85 15.18 -4.82 4.68
CA ASP A 85 16.03 -4.67 5.84
C ASP A 85 16.75 -6.00 6.11
N ASN A 86 17.50 -6.08 7.21
CA ASN A 86 18.20 -7.29 7.65
C ASN A 86 17.22 -8.43 7.98
N ASP A 87 16.05 -8.10 8.53
CA ASP A 87 15.10 -9.05 9.09
C ASP A 87 13.69 -8.95 8.48
N SER A 88 13.51 -8.07 7.49
CA SER A 88 12.20 -7.78 6.90
C SER A 88 12.32 -7.47 5.41
N CYS A 89 11.28 -7.83 4.64
CA CYS A 89 11.15 -7.47 3.24
C CYS A 89 9.72 -7.02 2.98
N VAL A 90 9.55 -5.88 2.31
CA VAL A 90 8.27 -5.41 1.80
C VAL A 90 8.28 -5.50 0.27
N PHE A 91 7.29 -6.20 -0.25
CA PHE A 91 7.02 -6.34 -1.67
C PHE A 91 5.92 -5.37 -2.09
N TYR A 92 6.18 -4.66 -3.18
CA TYR A 92 5.19 -3.89 -3.94
C TYR A 92 5.12 -4.47 -5.35
N GLY A 93 3.95 -4.92 -5.76
CA GLY A 93 3.82 -5.51 -7.08
C GLY A 93 2.44 -6.03 -7.40
N ILE A 94 2.39 -6.84 -8.44
CA ILE A 94 1.16 -7.41 -8.98
C ILE A 94 1.09 -8.88 -8.59
N ILE A 95 -0.07 -9.27 -8.07
CA ILE A 95 -0.43 -10.67 -7.85
C ILE A 95 -1.73 -11.00 -8.58
N LEU A 96 -1.90 -12.28 -8.88
CA LEU A 96 -3.15 -12.85 -9.33
C LEU A 96 -3.89 -13.42 -8.11
N GLN A 97 -5.12 -12.97 -7.86
CA GLN A 97 -5.97 -13.50 -6.80
C GLN A 97 -6.70 -14.79 -7.25
N PRO A 98 -7.22 -15.59 -6.29
CA PRO A 98 -8.18 -16.64 -6.61
C PRO A 98 -9.35 -16.05 -7.40
N GLY A 99 -9.61 -16.59 -8.60
CA GLY A 99 -10.58 -16.04 -9.54
C GLY A 99 -9.95 -15.37 -10.77
N GLY A 100 -8.63 -15.19 -10.80
CA GLY A 100 -7.90 -14.73 -11.98
C GLY A 100 -7.83 -13.21 -12.13
N GLU A 101 -8.15 -12.46 -11.09
CA GLU A 101 -8.04 -11.00 -11.07
C GLU A 101 -6.61 -10.58 -10.69
N GLU A 102 -5.99 -9.73 -11.51
CA GLU A 102 -4.73 -9.08 -11.17
C GLU A 102 -4.98 -7.83 -10.33
N ILE A 103 -4.24 -7.70 -9.23
CA ILE A 103 -4.31 -6.53 -8.35
C ILE A 103 -2.91 -6.03 -8.00
N PHE A 104 -2.82 -4.77 -7.60
CA PHE A 104 -1.64 -4.29 -6.88
C PHE A 104 -1.71 -4.79 -5.42
N ALA A 105 -0.58 -5.23 -4.89
CA ALA A 105 -0.45 -5.67 -3.51
C ALA A 105 0.82 -5.13 -2.86
N GLN A 106 0.66 -4.68 -1.62
CA GLN A 106 1.73 -4.53 -0.65
C GLN A 106 1.76 -5.76 0.26
N MET A 107 2.93 -6.38 0.43
CA MET A 107 3.09 -7.59 1.25
C MET A 107 4.35 -7.50 2.11
N ARG A 108 4.26 -7.84 3.39
CA ARG A 108 5.41 -7.88 4.30
C ARG A 108 5.78 -9.31 4.67
N PHE A 109 7.08 -9.59 4.66
CA PHE A 109 7.69 -10.84 5.06
C PHE A 109 8.75 -10.58 6.13
N ARG A 110 8.93 -11.53 7.06
CA ARG A 110 10.17 -11.67 7.82
C ARG A 110 11.22 -12.28 6.90
N THR A 111 12.46 -11.84 7.02
CA THR A 111 13.59 -12.48 6.34
C THR A 111 14.53 -13.12 7.34
N GLN A 112 15.09 -14.26 6.97
CA GLN A 112 16.18 -14.89 7.70
C GLN A 112 17.28 -15.32 6.74
N ASN A 113 18.47 -15.57 7.29
CA ASN A 113 19.55 -16.23 6.56
C ASN A 113 19.71 -17.65 7.11
N LYS A 114 19.47 -18.65 6.26
CA LYS A 114 19.64 -20.07 6.56
C LYS A 114 20.64 -20.67 5.59
N ASP A 115 21.72 -21.23 6.12
CA ASP A 115 22.79 -21.86 5.33
C ASP A 115 23.36 -20.94 4.22
N GLY A 116 23.46 -19.64 4.50
CA GLY A 116 23.96 -18.63 3.56
C GLY A 116 22.93 -18.17 2.52
N ARG A 117 21.67 -18.61 2.62
CA ARG A 117 20.58 -18.24 1.71
C ARG A 117 19.52 -17.43 2.45
N LYS A 118 19.08 -16.33 1.83
CA LYS A 118 17.95 -15.56 2.33
C LYS A 118 16.66 -16.35 2.10
N GLU A 119 15.85 -16.48 3.15
CA GLU A 119 14.52 -17.07 3.09
C GLU A 119 13.49 -16.05 3.60
N TYR A 120 12.24 -16.22 3.18
CA TYR A 120 11.12 -15.32 3.45
C TYR A 120 10.02 -16.08 4.19
N SER A 121 9.46 -15.51 5.25
CA SER A 121 8.34 -16.14 5.95
C SER A 121 7.09 -16.24 5.06
N ASN A 122 6.03 -16.92 5.53
CA ASN A 122 4.68 -16.60 5.04
C ASN A 122 4.37 -15.11 5.24
N LEU A 123 3.40 -14.58 4.48
CA LEU A 123 3.02 -13.17 4.61
C LEU A 123 2.57 -12.84 6.04
N LEU A 124 3.13 -11.76 6.58
CA LEU A 124 2.73 -11.20 7.87
C LEU A 124 1.72 -10.06 7.73
N SER A 125 1.69 -9.42 6.56
CA SER A 125 0.70 -8.41 6.22
C SER A 125 0.44 -8.39 4.72
N TYR A 126 -0.78 -7.99 4.36
CA TYR A 126 -1.29 -7.92 3.00
C TYR A 126 -2.23 -6.73 2.85
N GLY A 127 -1.85 -5.78 2.00
CA GLY A 127 -2.66 -4.63 1.61
C GLY A 127 -3.02 -4.70 0.12
N PRO A 128 -4.18 -5.29 -0.24
CA PRO A 128 -4.66 -5.26 -1.61
C PRO A 128 -5.17 -3.87 -1.99
N VAL A 129 -4.85 -3.46 -3.21
CA VAL A 129 -5.44 -2.26 -3.81
C VAL A 129 -6.07 -2.67 -5.16
N PRO A 130 -7.39 -2.88 -5.21
CA PRO A 130 -8.08 -3.24 -6.44
C PRO A 130 -7.96 -2.14 -7.50
N GLY A 131 -7.80 -2.52 -8.77
CA GLY A 131 -7.73 -1.55 -9.87
C GLY A 131 -8.94 -0.63 -9.92
N ASP A 132 -10.14 -1.14 -9.60
CA ASP A 132 -11.39 -0.36 -9.55
C ASP A 132 -11.41 0.71 -8.46
N PHE A 133 -10.73 0.47 -7.33
CA PHE A 133 -10.59 1.47 -6.27
C PHE A 133 -9.77 2.65 -6.79
N ILE A 134 -8.60 2.37 -7.39
CA ILE A 134 -7.72 3.38 -7.96
C ILE A 134 -8.38 4.08 -9.16
N ASN A 135 -9.20 3.36 -9.94
CA ASN A 135 -9.92 3.88 -11.12
C ASN A 135 -11.29 4.50 -10.78
N SER A 136 -11.61 4.68 -9.49
CA SER A 136 -12.92 5.15 -9.07
C SER A 136 -13.18 6.59 -9.54
N ARG A 137 -14.47 6.98 -9.60
CA ARG A 137 -14.89 8.31 -10.04
C ARG A 137 -14.25 9.45 -9.23
N LEU A 138 -13.90 9.17 -7.97
CA LEU A 138 -13.18 10.09 -7.09
C LEU A 138 -11.77 10.38 -7.60
N HIS A 139 -11.02 9.38 -8.07
CA HIS A 139 -9.68 9.56 -8.64
C HIS A 139 -9.71 10.09 -10.08
N LYS A 140 -10.76 9.80 -10.85
CA LYS A 140 -10.89 10.29 -12.23
C LYS A 140 -11.06 11.80 -12.32
N ASN A 141 -11.94 12.35 -11.48
CA ASN A 141 -12.33 13.76 -11.56
C ASN A 141 -11.46 14.70 -10.72
N SER A 142 -10.60 14.17 -9.86
CA SER A 142 -9.66 14.96 -9.05
C SER A 142 -8.45 15.41 -9.86
N SER A 143 -7.76 16.47 -9.40
CA SER A 143 -6.40 16.75 -9.82
C SER A 143 -5.43 15.68 -9.30
N VAL A 144 -4.21 15.62 -9.84
CA VAL A 144 -3.20 14.70 -9.27
C VAL A 144 -2.86 15.07 -7.83
N THR A 145 -2.88 16.36 -7.48
CA THR A 145 -2.65 16.81 -6.11
C THR A 145 -3.74 16.30 -5.17
N GLU A 146 -5.01 16.46 -5.55
CA GLU A 146 -6.17 15.97 -4.78
C GLU A 146 -6.19 14.44 -4.64
N GLU A 147 -5.82 13.70 -5.69
CA GLU A 147 -5.64 12.25 -5.62
C GLU A 147 -4.58 11.88 -4.57
N GLN A 148 -3.48 12.64 -4.49
CA GLN A 148 -2.40 12.37 -3.55
C GLN A 148 -2.71 12.78 -2.11
N ASP A 149 -3.45 13.86 -1.89
CA ASP A 149 -3.92 14.22 -0.54
C ASP A 149 -4.78 13.11 0.08
N LEU A 150 -5.56 12.42 -0.75
CA LEU A 150 -6.36 11.27 -0.33
C LEU A 150 -5.53 9.98 -0.22
N SER A 151 -4.51 9.80 -1.06
CA SER A 151 -3.85 8.49 -1.26
C SER A 151 -2.50 8.31 -0.56
N LEU A 152 -1.74 9.39 -0.32
CA LEU A 152 -0.50 9.32 0.48
C LEU A 152 -0.77 8.90 1.93
N ASN A 153 -2.02 9.01 2.39
CA ASN A 153 -2.46 8.64 3.74
C ASN A 153 -3.14 7.27 3.86
N LEU A 154 -3.62 6.68 2.76
CA LEU A 154 -4.46 5.47 2.82
C LEU A 154 -3.66 4.16 2.88
N TYR A 155 -2.38 4.19 2.52
CA TYR A 155 -1.60 2.95 2.36
C TYR A 155 -0.53 2.71 3.43
N SER A 156 -0.49 3.55 4.46
CA SER A 156 0.22 3.28 5.72
C SER A 156 -0.64 2.36 6.60
N ASN A 157 -0.84 1.11 6.19
CA ASN A 157 -1.38 0.11 7.12
C ASN A 157 -0.34 -0.08 8.23
N THR A 158 -0.71 0.28 9.46
CA THR A 158 0.11 0.23 10.68
C THR A 158 0.76 -1.13 10.93
N TYR A 159 0.20 -2.22 10.39
CA TYR A 159 0.77 -3.57 10.46
C TYR A 159 1.62 -3.95 9.22
N ALA A 160 1.41 -3.30 8.06
CA ALA A 160 2.17 -3.53 6.83
C ALA A 160 3.52 -2.82 6.81
N THR A 161 3.64 -1.72 7.56
CA THR A 161 4.80 -0.84 7.57
C THR A 161 5.51 -0.82 8.91
N LYS A 162 5.41 -1.87 9.76
CA LYS A 162 6.27 -1.99 10.96
C LYS A 162 7.68 -1.60 10.53
N SER A 163 8.16 -0.47 11.05
CA SER A 163 9.17 0.37 10.40
C SER A 163 10.26 -0.47 9.75
N LEU A 164 10.46 -0.34 8.44
CA LEU A 164 11.71 -0.77 7.83
C LEU A 164 12.78 0.09 8.51
N LYS A 165 13.50 -0.46 9.49
CA LYS A 165 14.38 0.32 10.39
C LYS A 165 15.45 1.06 9.59
N ASN A 166 15.92 0.44 8.50
CA ASN A 166 16.88 1.04 7.58
C ASN A 166 16.26 1.97 6.53
N HIS A 167 14.92 2.05 6.44
CA HIS A 167 14.20 2.90 5.49
C HIS A 167 13.07 3.70 6.19
N PRO A 168 13.40 4.48 7.24
CA PRO A 168 12.39 5.13 8.09
C PRO A 168 11.56 6.20 7.36
N ASN A 169 12.08 6.73 6.26
CA ASN A 169 11.45 7.78 5.45
C ASN A 169 10.99 7.26 4.08
N PHE A 170 10.87 5.94 3.90
CA PHE A 170 10.32 5.40 2.67
C PHE A 170 8.84 5.75 2.54
N ALA A 171 8.47 6.38 1.44
CA ALA A 171 7.08 6.73 1.14
C ALA A 171 6.72 6.25 -0.27
N TRP A 172 5.48 5.83 -0.47
CA TRP A 172 5.00 5.35 -1.77
C TRP A 172 3.53 5.67 -1.95
N SER A 173 3.08 5.69 -3.20
CA SER A 173 1.67 5.81 -3.55
C SER A 173 1.40 5.29 -4.97
N LEU A 174 0.13 5.31 -5.36
CA LEU A 174 -0.39 4.91 -6.66
C LEU A 174 -1.12 6.10 -7.30
N SER A 175 -1.18 6.10 -8.63
CA SER A 175 -2.01 7.03 -9.38
C SER A 175 -2.45 6.44 -10.72
N VAL A 176 -3.63 6.84 -11.21
CA VAL A 176 -4.04 6.63 -12.61
C VAL A 176 -3.57 7.75 -13.55
N LYS A 177 -3.00 8.83 -13.01
CA LYS A 177 -2.68 10.05 -13.73
C LYS A 177 -1.21 10.09 -14.12
N LYS A 178 -0.95 10.24 -15.42
CA LYS A 178 0.41 10.41 -15.95
C LYS A 178 1.09 11.69 -15.43
N GLU A 179 0.29 12.66 -15.02
CA GLU A 179 0.68 13.91 -14.36
C GLU A 179 1.46 13.68 -13.07
N VAL A 180 1.43 12.47 -12.49
CA VAL A 180 2.28 12.08 -11.36
C VAL A 180 3.77 12.33 -11.63
N LYS A 181 4.20 12.38 -12.91
CA LYS A 181 5.57 12.75 -13.30
C LYS A 181 5.97 14.19 -12.96
N LYS A 182 4.98 15.04 -12.67
CA LYS A 182 5.16 16.46 -12.35
C LYS A 182 5.13 16.74 -10.86
N ILE A 183 4.80 15.75 -10.03
CA ILE A 183 4.63 16.00 -8.60
C ILE A 183 5.97 16.24 -7.93
N LYS A 184 5.93 17.07 -6.90
CA LYS A 184 6.92 17.10 -5.85
C LYS A 184 6.23 17.06 -4.51
N VAL A 185 6.84 16.36 -3.56
CA VAL A 185 6.43 16.31 -2.16
C VAL A 185 7.58 16.89 -1.36
N ASN A 186 7.33 17.95 -0.57
CA ASN A 186 8.39 18.69 0.13
C ASN A 186 9.55 19.10 -0.81
N ASN A 187 9.20 19.60 -2.01
CA ASN A 187 10.13 19.94 -3.09
C ASN A 187 10.98 18.78 -3.64
N GLN A 188 10.79 17.56 -3.17
CA GLN A 188 11.45 16.37 -3.68
C GLN A 188 10.61 15.73 -4.78
N LYS A 189 11.25 15.30 -5.87
CA LYS A 189 10.60 14.47 -6.88
C LYS A 189 10.59 13.01 -6.42
N PRO A 190 9.62 12.18 -6.87
CA PRO A 190 9.70 10.74 -6.65
C PRO A 190 11.06 10.19 -7.08
N THR A 191 11.62 9.28 -6.29
CA THR A 191 12.84 8.57 -6.64
C THR A 191 12.65 7.80 -7.94
N GLU A 192 11.49 7.17 -8.10
CA GLU A 192 11.11 6.49 -9.33
C GLU A 192 9.60 6.51 -9.51
N ILE A 193 9.17 6.45 -10.77
CA ILE A 193 7.77 6.30 -11.19
C ILE A 193 7.72 5.14 -12.18
N ILE A 194 7.10 4.05 -11.76
CA ILE A 194 7.02 2.78 -12.49
C ILE A 194 5.59 2.63 -13.05
N PRO A 195 5.39 2.82 -14.37
CA PRO A 195 4.12 2.53 -14.98
C PRO A 195 3.88 1.01 -15.02
N PHE A 196 2.64 0.60 -14.78
CA PHE A 196 2.19 -0.79 -14.89
C PHE A 196 0.73 -0.84 -15.36
N LYS A 197 0.25 -2.05 -15.66
CA LYS A 197 -1.12 -2.26 -16.11
C LYS A 197 -1.82 -3.27 -15.22
N LEU A 198 -3.09 -3.05 -14.97
CA LEU A 198 -4.03 -4.07 -14.47
C LEU A 198 -5.16 -4.15 -15.50
N GLY A 199 -5.26 -5.29 -16.18
CA GLY A 199 -6.15 -5.42 -17.34
C GLY A 199 -5.77 -4.45 -18.47
N LYS A 200 -6.69 -3.54 -18.83
CA LYS A 200 -6.49 -2.56 -19.91
C LYS A 200 -6.05 -1.17 -19.41
N GLU A 201 -6.14 -0.95 -18.11
CA GLU A 201 -5.88 0.36 -17.50
C GLU A 201 -4.39 0.50 -17.16
N GLU A 202 -3.85 1.70 -17.35
CA GLU A 202 -2.47 2.04 -16.99
C GLU A 202 -2.43 2.79 -15.66
N PHE A 203 -1.54 2.35 -14.78
CA PHE A 203 -1.33 2.90 -13.44
C PHE A 203 0.13 3.27 -13.26
N TYR A 204 0.39 4.10 -12.26
CA TYR A 204 1.72 4.57 -11.91
C TYR A 204 1.97 4.30 -10.43
N PHE A 205 2.88 3.38 -10.15
CA PHE A 205 3.46 3.21 -8.82
C PHE A 205 4.64 4.15 -8.70
N TYR A 206 4.71 4.91 -7.63
CA TYR A 206 5.85 5.81 -7.40
C TYR A 206 6.22 5.85 -5.93
N TYR A 207 7.48 6.14 -5.67
CA TYR A 207 8.02 6.13 -4.32
C TYR A 207 9.15 7.12 -4.13
N PHE A 208 9.47 7.37 -2.87
CA PHE A 208 10.60 8.13 -2.38
C PHE A 208 11.39 7.21 -1.44
N ASP A 209 12.66 6.93 -1.74
CA ASP A 209 13.49 6.11 -0.85
C ASP A 209 13.77 6.81 0.49
N ASN A 210 13.84 8.15 0.47
CA ASN A 210 14.01 8.98 1.66
C ASN A 210 13.25 10.30 1.47
N LEU A 211 11.96 10.34 1.82
CA LEU A 211 11.17 11.56 1.78
C LEU A 211 11.46 12.39 3.04
N GLU A 212 12.32 13.39 2.90
CA GLU A 212 12.59 14.29 4.02
C GLU A 212 11.36 15.12 4.36
N ASN A 213 11.03 15.20 5.66
CA ASN A 213 10.09 16.17 6.16
C ASN A 213 10.83 17.22 6.98
N ASN A 214 11.03 18.38 6.36
CA ASN A 214 11.71 19.52 6.95
C ASN A 214 10.72 20.45 7.69
N ASP A 215 9.43 20.12 7.73
CA ASP A 215 8.42 20.87 8.46
C ASP A 215 8.32 20.36 9.91
N GLU A 216 8.38 21.29 10.86
CA GLU A 216 8.22 21.02 12.29
C GLU A 216 6.81 20.48 12.62
N ASN A 217 5.82 20.73 11.76
CA ASN A 217 4.43 20.27 11.93
C ASN A 217 4.15 18.90 11.30
N GLU A 218 5.16 18.23 10.74
CA GLU A 218 5.05 16.96 10.01
C GLU A 218 4.10 16.99 8.80
N GLU A 219 3.79 18.18 8.27
CA GLU A 219 2.98 18.33 7.05
C GLU A 219 3.82 18.06 5.80
N LEU A 220 3.20 17.46 4.78
CA LEU A 220 3.76 17.35 3.44
C LEU A 220 3.13 18.39 2.54
N VAL A 221 3.96 19.08 1.77
CA VAL A 221 3.51 20.01 0.74
C VAL A 221 3.59 19.34 -0.62
N ILE A 222 2.45 19.16 -1.28
CA ILE A 222 2.38 18.58 -2.63
C ILE A 222 2.26 19.71 -3.65
N THR A 223 3.13 19.69 -4.65
CA THR A 223 3.15 20.67 -5.75
C THR A 223 3.25 19.97 -7.10
N THR A 224 2.81 20.61 -8.16
CA THR A 224 2.95 20.14 -9.55
C THR A 224 3.71 21.17 -10.39
N GLN A 225 4.58 20.71 -11.30
CA GLN A 225 5.30 21.55 -12.26
C GLN A 225 5.21 21.01 -13.69
#